data_AF-A0A3N8AQC4-F1
#
_entry.id   AF-A0A3N8AQC4-F1
#
_cell.length_a   1.000
_cell.length_b   1.000
_cell.length_c   1.000
_cell.angle_alpha   90.00
_cell.angle_beta   90.00
_cell.angle_gamma   90.00
#
_symmetry.space_group_name_H-M   'P 1'
#
loop_
_entity.id
_entity.type
_entity.pdbx_description
1 polymer ?
#
loop_
_entity_poly.entity_id
_entity_poly.type
_entity_poly.pdbx_seq_one_letter_code
_entity_poly.pdbx_strand_id
1 'polypeptide(L)'
;MSHPSRRDRRPLTKSMLLPLPSVDVRRLSLRFHLALAAMSSGHGDGDQFMTLLGTIYIAFFLRDIEVDDVDRGLYKRAEDALEQCMQRVEQGQPWTLLVDERIAIEQMVTFHDIQLLIAPAHRYADAWERVRCVVEQGRPSPIPV
;
A
#
# COMPACT_ATOMS: atom_id res chain seq x y z
N MET A 1 26.66 12.69 27.14
CA MET A 1 26.44 11.58 26.19
C MET A 1 25.05 11.03 26.47
N SER A 2 24.06 11.43 25.66
CA SER A 2 22.65 11.09 25.90
C SER A 2 22.32 9.80 25.17
N HIS A 3 22.09 8.71 25.92
CA HIS A 3 21.52 7.49 25.34
C HIS A 3 20.08 7.76 24.92
N PRO A 4 19.66 7.44 23.68
CA PRO A 4 18.27 7.54 23.30
C PRO A 4 17.47 6.50 24.10
N SER A 5 16.48 7.01 24.83
CA SER A 5 15.51 6.23 25.59
C SER A 5 14.87 5.16 24.70
N ARG A 6 15.02 3.89 25.09
CA ARG A 6 14.25 2.77 24.53
C ARG A 6 12.77 3.13 24.74
N ARG A 7 12.09 3.57 23.68
CA ARG A 7 10.62 3.64 23.66
C ARG A 7 10.09 2.34 24.25
N ASP A 8 9.28 2.45 25.30
CA ASP A 8 8.53 1.34 25.89
C ASP A 8 7.71 0.66 24.79
N ARG A 9 8.31 -0.34 24.15
CA ARG A 9 7.61 -1.23 23.23
C ARG A 9 6.78 -2.13 24.12
N ARG A 10 5.47 -1.86 24.20
CA ARG A 10 4.51 -2.79 24.80
C ARG A 10 4.82 -4.20 24.31
N PRO A 11 4.88 -5.21 25.20
CA PRO A 11 5.15 -6.58 24.80
C PRO A 11 4.15 -7.00 23.72
N LEU A 12 4.65 -7.51 22.59
CA LEU A 12 3.79 -8.05 21.53
C LEU A 12 3.05 -9.27 22.08
N THR A 13 1.75 -9.34 21.85
CA THR A 13 0.99 -10.57 22.15
C THR A 13 1.38 -11.65 21.14
N LYS A 14 1.18 -12.93 21.50
CA LYS A 14 1.43 -14.04 20.57
C LYS A 14 0.64 -13.88 19.25
N SER A 15 -0.58 -13.36 19.31
CA SER A 15 -1.39 -13.09 18.12
C SER A 15 -0.78 -12.04 17.19
N MET A 16 -0.02 -11.08 17.72
CA MET A 16 0.66 -10.05 16.93
C MET A 16 1.88 -10.59 16.14
N LEU A 17 2.38 -11.76 16.52
CA LEU A 17 3.49 -12.44 15.86
C LEU A 17 3.01 -13.38 14.74
N LEU A 18 1.72 -13.72 14.72
CA LEU A 18 1.12 -14.55 13.69
C LEU A 18 0.68 -13.71 12.49
N PRO A 19 0.49 -14.34 11.31
CA PRO A 19 -0.15 -13.70 10.18
C PRO A 19 -1.53 -13.13 10.53
N LEU A 20 -2.00 -12.19 9.71
CA LEU A 20 -3.35 -11.63 9.86
C LEU A 20 -4.42 -12.73 9.81
N PRO A 21 -5.52 -12.59 10.58
CA PRO A 21 -6.67 -13.48 10.46
C PRO A 21 -7.19 -13.50 9.01
N SER A 22 -7.59 -14.67 8.51
CA SER A 22 -8.03 -14.85 7.12
C SER A 22 -9.22 -13.96 6.73
N VAL A 23 -10.09 -13.63 7.69
CA VAL A 23 -11.19 -12.68 7.49
C VAL A 23 -10.69 -11.26 7.20
N ASP A 24 -9.62 -10.82 7.88
CA ASP A 24 -9.03 -9.51 7.67
C ASP A 24 -8.27 -9.45 6.35
N VAL A 25 -7.51 -10.51 6.02
CA VAL A 25 -6.84 -10.65 4.71
C VAL A 25 -7.85 -10.53 3.57
N ARG A 26 -8.96 -11.28 3.64
CA ARG A 26 -10.02 -11.25 2.62
C ARG A 26 -10.66 -9.87 2.50
N ARG A 27 -10.94 -9.22 3.63
CA ARG A 27 -11.53 -7.87 3.64
C ARG A 27 -10.61 -6.85 2.98
N LEU A 28 -9.32 -6.89 3.30
CA LEU A 28 -8.31 -5.98 2.74
C LEU A 28 -8.12 -6.22 1.25
N SER A 29 -7.89 -7.47 0.85
CA SER A 29 -7.76 -7.87 -0.56
C SER A 29 -8.97 -7.40 -1.37
N LEU A 30 -10.19 -7.68 -0.89
CA LEU A 30 -11.41 -7.25 -1.57
C LEU A 30 -11.50 -5.73 -1.73
N ARG A 31 -11.16 -4.97 -0.68
CA ARG A 31 -11.14 -3.51 -0.75
C ARG A 31 -10.20 -3.00 -1.85
N PHE A 32 -9.02 -3.59 -1.98
CA PHE A 32 -8.02 -3.16 -2.96
C PHE A 32 -8.44 -3.51 -4.39
N HIS A 33 -8.93 -4.73 -4.60
CA HIS A 33 -9.45 -5.16 -5.90
C HIS A 33 -10.68 -4.34 -6.34
N LEU A 34 -11.57 -3.96 -5.42
CA LEU A 34 -12.70 -3.09 -5.73
C LEU A 34 -12.27 -1.67 -6.09
N ALA A 35 -11.27 -1.11 -5.38
CA ALA A 35 -10.73 0.21 -5.72
C ALA A 35 -10.10 0.22 -7.12
N LEU A 36 -9.31 -0.81 -7.43
CA LEU A 36 -8.73 -1.01 -8.76
C LEU A 36 -9.80 -1.17 -9.85
N ALA A 37 -10.85 -1.96 -9.60
CA ALA A 37 -11.94 -2.16 -10.55
C ALA A 37 -12.72 -0.86 -10.82
N ALA A 38 -12.98 -0.06 -9.78
CA ALA A 38 -13.63 1.24 -9.92
C ALA A 38 -12.81 2.19 -10.80
N MET A 39 -11.51 2.35 -10.49
CA MET A 39 -10.61 3.18 -11.29
C MET A 39 -10.43 2.68 -12.73
N SER A 40 -10.37 1.36 -12.93
CA SER A 40 -10.23 0.75 -14.26
C SER A 40 -11.48 0.91 -15.13
N SER A 41 -12.65 1.09 -14.51
CA SER A 41 -13.92 1.26 -15.21
C SER A 41 -14.32 2.72 -15.42
N GLY A 42 -13.45 3.67 -15.03
CA GLY A 42 -13.75 5.11 -15.10
C GLY A 42 -14.72 5.62 -14.02
N HIS A 43 -15.08 4.78 -13.04
CA HIS A 43 -15.96 5.11 -11.92
C HIS A 43 -15.17 5.35 -10.62
N GLY A 44 -13.88 5.63 -10.75
CA GLY A 44 -13.03 5.96 -9.61
C GLY A 44 -13.27 7.36 -9.07
N ASP A 45 -12.87 7.57 -7.83
CA ASP A 45 -12.82 8.85 -7.16
C ASP A 45 -11.56 8.95 -6.28
N GLY A 46 -11.46 10.05 -5.52
CA GLY A 46 -10.35 10.28 -4.59
C GLY A 46 -10.21 9.20 -3.50
N ASP A 47 -11.29 8.55 -3.09
CA ASP A 47 -11.24 7.51 -2.06
C ASP A 47 -10.63 6.21 -2.59
N GLN A 48 -10.96 5.82 -3.83
CA GLN A 48 -10.30 4.67 -4.46
C GLN A 48 -8.84 4.97 -4.80
N PHE A 49 -8.54 6.18 -5.25
CA PHE A 49 -7.15 6.64 -5.43
C PHE A 49 -6.35 6.53 -4.12
N MET A 50 -6.85 7.12 -3.03
CA MET A 50 -6.17 7.08 -1.74
C MET A 50 -6.06 5.66 -1.18
N THR A 51 -7.04 4.80 -1.47
CA THR A 51 -6.98 3.38 -1.12
C THR A 51 -5.84 2.67 -1.85
N LEU A 52 -5.69 2.86 -3.16
CA LEU A 52 -4.60 2.23 -3.91
C LEU A 52 -3.24 2.79 -3.53
N LEU A 53 -3.12 4.11 -3.36
CA LEU A 53 -1.87 4.75 -2.93
C LEU A 53 -1.43 4.26 -1.54
N GLY A 54 -2.37 4.21 -0.58
CA GLY A 54 -2.10 3.67 0.75
C GLY A 54 -1.66 2.20 0.70
N THR A 55 -2.24 1.41 -0.20
CA THR A 55 -1.87 0.01 -0.41
C THR A 55 -0.45 -0.14 -0.94
N ILE A 56 -0.06 0.67 -1.94
CA ILE A 56 1.32 0.71 -2.47
C ILE A 56 2.30 1.02 -1.34
N TYR A 57 1.99 1.99 -0.47
CA TYR A 57 2.88 2.35 0.64
C TYR A 57 2.96 1.27 1.72
N ILE A 58 1.84 0.63 2.07
CA ILE A 58 1.86 -0.53 2.98
C ILE A 58 2.74 -1.62 2.37
N ALA A 59 2.53 -1.96 1.10
CA ALA A 59 3.31 -2.99 0.42
C ALA A 59 4.81 -2.68 0.42
N PHE A 60 5.17 -1.42 0.19
CA PHE A 60 6.55 -0.94 0.28
C PHE A 60 7.14 -1.04 1.69
N PHE A 61 6.36 -0.74 2.73
CA PHE A 61 6.81 -0.89 4.12
C PHE A 61 6.90 -2.33 4.59
N LEU A 62 6.25 -3.26 3.88
CA LEU A 62 6.32 -4.70 4.10
C LEU A 62 7.35 -5.41 3.20
N ARG A 63 8.10 -4.69 2.35
CA ARG A 63 9.05 -5.27 1.37
C ARG A 63 10.11 -6.22 1.95
N ASP A 64 10.45 -6.07 3.22
CA ASP A 64 11.47 -6.91 3.89
C ASP A 64 10.90 -8.27 4.34
N ILE A 65 9.61 -8.52 4.11
CA ILE A 65 8.98 -9.81 4.36
C ILE A 65 9.22 -10.66 3.11
N GLU A 66 9.95 -11.77 3.30
CA GLU A 66 10.40 -12.68 2.24
C GLU A 66 9.25 -13.14 1.33
N VAL A 67 9.09 -12.42 0.24
CA VAL A 67 8.41 -12.83 -0.99
C VAL A 67 9.50 -12.72 -2.06
N ASP A 68 9.58 -13.70 -2.96
CA ASP A 68 10.57 -13.77 -4.06
C ASP A 68 10.91 -12.39 -4.64
N ASP A 69 12.16 -12.22 -5.12
CA ASP A 69 12.75 -10.96 -5.61
C ASP A 69 11.79 -10.22 -6.56
N VAL A 70 10.90 -9.42 -5.97
CA VAL A 70 9.99 -8.57 -6.71
C VAL A 70 10.85 -7.52 -7.35
N ASP A 71 10.56 -7.26 -8.63
CA ASP A 71 11.08 -6.11 -9.34
C ASP A 71 10.95 -4.89 -8.42
N ARG A 72 12.09 -4.41 -7.87
CA ARG A 72 12.10 -3.28 -6.95
C ARG A 72 11.50 -2.04 -7.59
N GLY A 73 11.49 -1.99 -8.93
CA GLY A 73 10.82 -0.98 -9.73
C GLY A 73 9.29 -1.07 -9.71
N LEU A 74 8.67 -2.19 -9.30
CA LEU A 74 7.21 -2.34 -9.25
C LEU A 74 6.56 -1.32 -8.31
N TYR A 75 7.17 -1.05 -7.15
CA TYR A 75 6.67 -0.02 -6.23
C TYR A 75 6.62 1.35 -6.89
N LYS A 76 7.71 1.73 -7.55
CA LYS A 76 7.80 3.02 -8.21
C LYS A 76 6.89 3.11 -9.43
N ARG A 77 6.85 2.08 -10.27
CA ARG A 77 5.94 2.02 -11.42
C ARG A 77 4.47 2.16 -11.02
N ALA A 78 4.05 1.49 -9.94
CA ALA A 78 2.68 1.58 -9.45
C ALA A 78 2.36 2.96 -8.85
N GLU A 79 3.30 3.57 -8.13
CA GLU A 79 3.16 4.94 -7.64
C GLU A 79 3.07 5.95 -8.80
N ASP A 80 4.00 5.89 -9.75
CA ASP A 80 4.04 6.78 -10.91
C ASP A 80 2.76 6.66 -11.75
N ALA A 81 2.20 5.45 -11.87
CA ALA A 81 0.93 5.22 -12.55
C ALA A 81 -0.23 5.97 -11.87
N LEU A 82 -0.29 5.97 -10.54
CA LEU A 82 -1.29 6.75 -9.81
C LEU A 82 -1.02 8.26 -9.92
N GLU A 83 0.23 8.71 -9.80
CA GLU A 83 0.58 10.12 -9.94
C GLU A 83 0.22 10.66 -11.33
N GLN A 84 0.48 9.90 -12.40
CA GLN A 84 0.07 10.25 -13.77
C GLN A 84 -1.46 10.32 -13.91
N CYS A 85 -2.18 9.39 -13.28
CA CYS A 85 -3.65 9.45 -13.21
C CYS A 85 -4.12 10.73 -12.50
N MET A 86 -3.51 11.09 -11.37
CA MET A 86 -3.85 12.30 -10.63
C MET A 86 -3.60 13.56 -11.47
N GLN A 87 -2.45 13.65 -12.15
CA GLN A 87 -2.12 14.79 -13.03
C GLN A 87 -3.16 14.99 -14.14
N ARG A 88 -3.69 13.90 -14.71
CA ARG A 88 -4.78 13.98 -15.70
C ARG A 88 -6.08 14.46 -15.06
N VAL A 89 -6.41 13.98 -13.88
CA VAL A 89 -7.61 14.40 -13.14
C VAL A 89 -7.56 15.89 -12.78
N GLU A 90 -6.39 16.40 -12.38
CA GLU A 90 -6.16 17.82 -12.15
C GLU A 90 -6.35 18.67 -13.42
N GLN A 91 -6.15 18.09 -14.60
CA GLN A 91 -6.45 18.69 -15.90
C GLN A 91 -7.92 18.52 -16.33
N GLY A 92 -8.79 18.02 -15.45
CA GLY A 92 -10.22 17.83 -15.68
C GLY A 92 -10.58 16.53 -16.43
N GLN A 93 -9.65 15.59 -16.58
CA GLN A 93 -9.95 14.26 -17.10
C GLN A 93 -10.65 13.39 -16.04
N PRO A 94 -11.43 12.38 -16.45
CA PRO A 94 -12.02 11.43 -15.50
C PRO A 94 -10.95 10.57 -14.82
N TRP A 95 -11.31 9.99 -13.66
CA TRP A 95 -10.51 8.99 -12.94
C TRP A 95 -10.44 7.68 -13.73
N THR A 96 -9.49 7.59 -14.65
CA THR A 96 -9.28 6.42 -15.50
C THR A 96 -7.80 6.05 -15.60
N LEU A 97 -7.54 4.75 -15.49
CA LEU A 97 -6.22 4.16 -15.66
C LEU A 97 -6.01 3.75 -17.11
N LEU A 98 -4.86 4.12 -17.67
CA LEU A 98 -4.38 3.61 -18.94
C LEU A 98 -3.97 2.14 -18.81
N VAL A 99 -3.82 1.45 -19.94
CA VAL A 99 -3.52 0.00 -19.96
C VAL A 99 -2.26 -0.33 -19.15
N ASP A 100 -1.16 0.40 -19.38
CA ASP A 100 0.11 0.14 -18.70
C ASP A 100 0.06 0.48 -17.20
N GLU A 101 -0.66 1.53 -16.84
CA GLU A 101 -0.90 1.94 -15.45
C GLU A 101 -1.70 0.88 -14.70
N ARG A 102 -2.78 0.39 -15.33
CA ARG A 102 -3.60 -0.70 -14.80
C ARG A 102 -2.77 -1.96 -14.56
N ILE A 103 -1.93 -2.34 -15.52
CA ILE A 103 -1.06 -3.51 -15.39
C ILE A 103 -0.10 -3.36 -14.20
N ALA A 104 0.53 -2.20 -14.03
CA ALA A 104 1.44 -1.96 -12.90
C ALA A 104 0.72 -2.06 -11.55
N ILE A 105 -0.49 -1.50 -11.45
CA ILE A 105 -1.29 -1.53 -10.23
C ILE A 105 -1.84 -2.94 -9.96
N GLU A 106 -2.26 -3.69 -11.00
CA GLU A 106 -2.68 -5.09 -10.89
C GLU A 106 -1.59 -5.99 -10.34
N GLN A 107 -0.36 -5.85 -10.87
CA GLN A 107 0.82 -6.56 -10.37
C GLN A 107 1.06 -6.23 -8.90
N MET A 108 0.95 -4.96 -8.52
CA MET A 108 1.13 -4.53 -7.13
C MET A 108 0.06 -5.09 -6.19
N VAL A 109 -1.23 -5.01 -6.55
CA VAL A 109 -2.33 -5.52 -5.71
C VAL A 109 -2.20 -7.03 -5.53
N THR A 110 -1.88 -7.76 -6.60
CA THR A 110 -1.66 -9.23 -6.55
C THR A 110 -0.47 -9.58 -5.66
N PHE A 111 0.62 -8.82 -5.77
CA PHE A 111 1.78 -9.01 -4.91
C PHE A 111 1.44 -8.72 -3.44
N HIS A 112 0.68 -7.67 -3.18
CA HIS A 112 0.29 -7.31 -1.82
C HIS A 112 -0.64 -8.35 -1.18
N ASP A 113 -1.49 -9.04 -1.95
CA ASP A 113 -2.30 -10.15 -1.44
C ASP A 113 -1.42 -11.27 -0.85
N ILE A 114 -0.28 -11.56 -1.49
CA ILE A 114 0.70 -12.53 -0.97
C ILE A 114 1.29 -12.01 0.34
N GLN A 115 1.69 -10.74 0.39
CA GLN A 115 2.20 -10.13 1.62
C GLN A 115 1.18 -10.21 2.76
N LEU A 116 -0.12 -9.98 2.52
CA LEU A 116 -1.16 -10.07 3.55
C LEU A 116 -1.30 -11.47 4.15
N LEU A 117 -1.07 -12.52 3.35
CA LEU A 117 -1.18 -13.91 3.81
C LEU A 117 -0.04 -14.31 4.77
N ILE A 118 1.13 -13.69 4.64
CA ILE A 118 2.33 -14.07 5.38
C ILE A 118 2.76 -13.04 6.42
N ALA A 119 2.35 -11.79 6.28
CA ALA A 119 2.83 -10.70 7.12
C ALA A 119 2.34 -10.85 8.57
N PRO A 120 3.26 -10.84 9.55
CA PRO A 120 2.88 -10.79 10.95
C PRO A 120 2.02 -9.55 11.24
N ALA A 121 0.99 -9.71 12.07
CA ALA A 121 0.02 -8.64 12.33
C ALA A 121 0.66 -7.36 12.88
N HIS A 122 1.72 -7.45 13.69
CA HIS A 122 2.46 -6.26 14.15
C HIS A 122 3.15 -5.50 13.01
N ARG A 123 3.69 -6.20 12.01
CA ARG A 123 4.36 -5.57 10.86
C ARG A 123 3.35 -4.83 10.00
N TYR A 124 2.16 -5.41 9.81
CA TYR A 124 1.07 -4.75 9.12
C TYR A 124 0.59 -3.51 9.88
N ALA A 125 0.41 -3.61 11.21
CA ALA A 125 0.04 -2.47 12.04
C ALA A 125 1.07 -1.34 11.97
N ASP A 126 2.36 -1.66 12.07
CA ASP A 126 3.45 -0.70 11.92
C ASP A 126 3.46 -0.04 10.53
N ALA A 127 3.22 -0.80 9.46
CA ALA A 127 3.12 -0.27 8.10
C ALA A 127 1.94 0.70 7.96
N TRP A 128 0.77 0.34 8.52
CA TRP A 128 -0.41 1.19 8.50
C TRP A 128 -0.21 2.51 9.26
N GLU A 129 0.43 2.46 10.44
CA GLU A 129 0.79 3.67 11.23
C GLU A 129 1.72 4.59 10.44
N ARG A 130 2.68 4.02 9.70
CA ARG A 130 3.59 4.80 8.84
C ARG A 130 2.86 5.47 7.69
N VAL A 131 1.91 4.78 7.05
CA VAL A 131 1.07 5.40 6.00
C VAL A 131 0.24 6.54 6.58
N ARG A 132 -0.40 6.32 7.73
CA ARG A 132 -1.14 7.37 8.43
C ARG A 132 -0.26 8.60 8.69
N CYS A 133 0.96 8.40 9.17
CA CYS A 133 1.92 9.49 9.37
C CYS A 133 2.28 10.22 8.06
N VAL A 134 2.43 9.52 6.93
CA VAL A 134 2.71 10.14 5.63
C VAL A 134 1.54 11.02 5.20
N VAL A 135 0.31 10.53 5.31
CA VAL A 135 -0.92 11.23 4.92
C VAL A 135 -1.20 12.43 5.84
N GLU A 136 -1.16 12.23 7.16
CA GLU A 136 -1.48 13.29 8.13
C GLU A 136 -0.42 14.40 8.20
N GLN A 137 0.85 14.08 7.98
CA GLN A 137 1.96 15.03 8.09
C GLN A 137 2.42 15.58 6.74
N GLY A 138 1.76 15.20 5.63
CA GLY A 138 2.13 15.64 4.28
C GLY A 138 3.58 15.30 3.92
N ARG A 139 4.07 14.13 4.34
CA ARG A 139 5.47 13.73 4.08
C ARG A 139 5.64 13.37 2.60
N PRO A 140 6.84 13.55 2.03
CA PRO A 140 7.13 13.10 0.68
C PRO A 140 6.94 11.58 0.56
N SER A 141 6.82 11.11 -0.68
CA SER A 141 6.73 9.67 -1.00
C SER A 141 7.75 8.86 -0.18
N PRO A 142 7.34 7.72 0.41
CA PRO A 142 8.26 6.82 1.07
C PRO A 142 9.11 6.01 0.08
N ILE A 143 8.73 5.95 -1.19
CA ILE A 143 9.41 5.19 -2.24
C ILE A 143 10.58 6.06 -2.75
N PRO A 144 11.83 5.56 -2.73
CA PRO A 144 12.97 6.31 -3.21
C PRO A 144 12.87 6.57 -4.72
N VAL A 145 13.37 7.75 -5.12
CA VAL A 145 13.64 8.12 -6.51
C VAL A 145 14.77 7.31 -7.12
#